data_AF-A0A2I0JA28-F1
#
_entry.id   AF-A0A2I0JA28-F1
#
_cell.length_a   1.000
_cell.length_b   1.000
_cell.length_c   1.000
_cell.angle_alpha   90.00
_cell.angle_beta   90.00
_cell.angle_gamma   90.00
#
_symmetry.space_group_name_H-M   'P 1'
#
loop_
_entity.id
_entity.type
_entity.pdbx_description
1 polymer ?
#
loop_
_entity_poly.entity_id
_entity_poly.type
_entity_poly.pdbx_seq_one_letter_code
_entity_poly.pdbx_strand_id
1 'polypeptide(L)'
;YIKQRGYDLHDVEAYGQMLRDAGFSEVIAENRTDQFMKVLTRELDAVEKEKDAFISDFSQQDYDDIVNGWKAKLVRSSSGEQRWGLFIAKKN
;
A
#
# COMPACT_ATOMS: atom_id res chain seq x y z
N TYR A 1 -16.61 2.51 -1.20
CA TYR A 1 -15.34 1.76 -1.28
C TYR A 1 -14.98 1.07 0.05
N ILE A 2 -14.63 1.79 1.13
CA ILE A 2 -14.21 1.19 2.43
C ILE A 2 -15.31 0.30 3.05
N LYS A 3 -16.54 0.79 3.17
CA LYS A 3 -17.69 0.02 3.67
C LYS A 3 -18.04 -1.21 2.82
N GLN A 4 -17.66 -1.21 1.55
CA GLN A 4 -17.98 -2.28 0.60
C GLN A 4 -16.97 -3.43 0.65
N ARG A 5 -15.79 -3.19 1.25
CA ARG A 5 -14.71 -4.18 1.41
C ARG A 5 -14.58 -4.72 2.84
N GLY A 6 -15.34 -4.16 3.79
CA GLY A 6 -15.28 -4.58 5.20
C GLY A 6 -13.96 -4.28 5.88
N TYR A 7 -13.21 -3.28 5.41
CA TYR A 7 -11.92 -2.93 6.02
C TYR A 7 -12.13 -2.21 7.36
N ASP A 8 -11.47 -2.71 8.39
CA ASP A 8 -11.26 -2.01 9.66
C ASP A 8 -9.93 -1.23 9.56
N LEU A 9 -10.03 0.06 9.25
CA LEU A 9 -8.87 0.93 9.01
C LEU A 9 -8.59 1.74 10.28
N HIS A 10 -7.46 1.43 10.90
CA HIS A 10 -6.87 2.22 11.97
C HIS A 10 -5.68 3.00 11.42
N ASP A 11 -5.42 4.18 11.96
CA ASP A 11 -4.16 4.85 11.69
C ASP A 11 -2.98 4.05 12.31
N VAL A 12 -1.76 4.43 11.91
CA VAL A 12 -0.55 3.71 12.31
C VAL A 12 -0.35 3.76 13.84
N GLU A 13 -0.78 4.84 14.50
CA GLU A 13 -0.61 4.99 15.95
C GLU A 13 -1.58 4.08 16.70
N ALA A 14 -2.85 4.03 16.27
CA ALA A 14 -3.87 3.17 16.84
C ALA A 14 -3.48 1.68 16.73
N TYR A 15 -2.96 1.24 15.57
CA TYR A 15 -2.43 -0.12 15.44
C TYR A 15 -1.23 -0.38 16.36
N GLY A 16 -0.33 0.60 16.53
CA GLY A 16 0.77 0.51 17.47
C GLY A 16 0.29 0.36 18.92
N GLN A 17 -0.75 1.09 19.30
CA GLN A 17 -1.35 1.00 20.63
C GLN A 17 -2.01 -0.37 20.86
N MET A 18 -2.74 -0.91 19.89
CA MET A 18 -3.33 -2.24 19.98
C MET A 18 -2.30 -3.33 20.29
N LEU A 19 -1.10 -3.25 19.70
CA LEU A 19 -0.01 -4.19 20.00
C LEU A 19 0.50 -4.04 21.44
N ARG A 20 0.59 -2.82 21.96
CA ARG A 20 0.97 -2.57 23.36
C ARG A 20 -0.09 -3.12 24.32
N ASP A 21 -1.36 -2.88 24.03
CA ASP A 21 -2.49 -3.35 24.85
C ASP A 21 -2.58 -4.88 24.86
N ALA A 22 -2.16 -5.54 23.78
CA ALA A 22 -2.04 -6.99 23.69
C ALA A 22 -0.83 -7.57 24.46
N GLY A 23 0.00 -6.72 25.10
CA GLY A 23 1.13 -7.14 25.94
C GLY A 23 2.47 -7.29 25.21
N PHE A 24 2.57 -6.82 23.96
CA PHE A 24 3.87 -6.80 23.28
C PHE A 24 4.74 -5.63 23.76
N SER A 25 6.04 -5.88 23.88
CA SER A 25 7.07 -4.92 24.22
C SER A 25 7.82 -4.46 22.96
N GLU A 26 8.60 -3.37 23.08
CA GLU A 26 9.43 -2.83 21.98
C GLU A 26 8.64 -2.56 20.67
N VAL A 27 7.38 -2.12 20.78
CA VAL A 27 6.54 -1.83 19.61
C VAL A 27 7.06 -0.62 18.83
N ILE A 28 7.40 -0.85 17.56
CA ILE A 28 7.70 0.13 16.53
C ILE A 28 6.52 0.16 15.56
N ALA A 29 5.98 1.35 15.31
CA ALA A 29 4.91 1.60 14.35
C ALA A 29 5.34 2.74 13.43
N GLU A 30 5.68 2.43 12.18
CA GLU A 30 6.22 3.39 11.21
C GLU A 30 5.27 3.57 10.03
N ASN A 31 5.01 4.82 9.67
CA ASN A 31 4.33 5.15 8.43
C ASN A 31 5.36 5.16 7.27
N ARG A 32 5.31 4.14 6.43
CA ARG A 32 6.18 3.98 5.25
C ARG A 32 5.47 4.31 3.93
N THR A 33 4.41 5.12 3.98
CA THR A 33 3.66 5.53 2.78
C THR A 33 4.56 6.21 1.75
N ASP A 34 5.53 7.01 2.18
CA ASP A 34 6.47 7.67 1.26
C ASP A 34 7.37 6.68 0.53
N GLN A 35 7.84 5.64 1.22
CA GLN A 35 8.60 4.56 0.59
C GLN A 35 7.72 3.81 -0.41
N PHE A 36 6.48 3.50 -0.03
CA PHE A 36 5.52 2.84 -0.90
C PHE A 36 5.25 3.65 -2.18
N MET A 37 4.98 4.94 -2.05
CA MET A 37 4.72 5.81 -3.21
C MET A 37 5.92 5.83 -4.17
N LYS A 38 7.16 5.90 -3.65
CA LYS A 38 8.37 5.85 -4.49
C LYS A 38 8.50 4.54 -5.26
N VAL A 39 8.20 3.40 -4.62
CA VAL A 39 8.23 2.09 -5.28
C VAL A 39 7.14 2.01 -6.36
N LEU A 40 5.90 2.38 -6.02
CA LEU A 40 4.78 2.39 -6.95
C LEU A 40 5.03 3.26 -8.19
N THR A 41 5.56 4.47 -8.01
CA THR A 41 5.89 5.36 -9.14
C THR A 41 6.95 4.72 -10.03
N ARG A 42 8.01 4.16 -9.45
CA ARG A 42 9.06 3.48 -10.22
C ARG A 42 8.54 2.27 -10.99
N GLU A 43 7.71 1.45 -10.35
CA GLU A 43 7.11 0.27 -10.99
C GLU A 43 6.16 0.68 -12.12
N LEU A 44 5.34 1.71 -11.90
CA LEU A 44 4.45 2.26 -12.92
C LEU A 44 5.23 2.77 -14.13
N ASP A 45 6.29 3.55 -13.91
CA ASP A 45 7.16 4.05 -14.97
C ASP A 45 7.78 2.92 -15.80
N ALA A 46 8.12 1.79 -15.17
CA ALA A 46 8.68 0.63 -15.85
C ALA A 46 7.63 -0.09 -16.71
N VAL A 47 6.43 -0.31 -16.18
CA VAL A 47 5.33 -0.95 -16.91
C VAL A 47 4.86 -0.09 -18.08
N GLU A 48 4.78 1.22 -17.92
CA GLU A 48 4.38 2.13 -19.01
C GLU A 48 5.42 2.20 -20.14
N LYS A 49 6.71 2.05 -19.84
CA LYS A 49 7.79 2.00 -20.85
C LYS A 49 7.78 0.71 -21.67
N GLU A 50 7.45 -0.41 -21.04
CA GLU A 50 7.43 -1.75 -21.66
C GLU A 50 6.00 -2.17 -22.05
N LYS A 51 5.11 -1.20 -22.32
CA LYS A 51 3.69 -1.44 -22.58
C LYS A 51 3.43 -2.50 -23.64
N ASP A 52 4.08 -2.38 -24.80
CA ASP A 52 3.81 -3.27 -25.93
C ASP A 52 4.26 -4.72 -25.64
N ALA A 53 5.39 -4.87 -24.93
CA ALA A 53 5.85 -6.17 -24.47
C ALA A 53 4.90 -6.78 -23.45
N PHE A 54 4.42 -5.98 -22.48
CA PHE A 54 3.44 -6.43 -21.50
C PHE A 54 2.14 -6.89 -22.16
N ILE A 55 1.60 -6.11 -23.10
CA ILE A 55 0.35 -6.46 -23.80
C ILE A 55 0.52 -7.72 -24.65
N SER A 56 1.70 -7.90 -25.25
CA SER A 56 2.03 -9.12 -26.01
C SER A 56 2.03 -10.36 -25.12
N ASP A 57 2.58 -10.28 -23.91
CA ASP A 57 2.69 -11.41 -22.99
C ASP A 57 1.38 -11.69 -22.22
N PHE A 58 0.55 -10.66 -22.05
CA PHE A 58 -0.70 -10.71 -21.28
C PHE A 58 -1.89 -10.25 -22.13
N SER A 59 -2.44 -9.06 -21.85
CA SER A 59 -3.50 -8.43 -22.61
C SER A 59 -3.57 -6.94 -22.36
N GLN A 60 -4.31 -6.21 -23.22
CA GLN A 60 -4.62 -4.79 -23.00
C GLN A 60 -5.41 -4.58 -21.71
N GLN A 61 -6.32 -5.50 -21.37
CA GLN A 61 -7.13 -5.40 -20.15
C GLN A 61 -6.27 -5.53 -18.90
N ASP A 62 -5.33 -6.50 -18.86
CA ASP A 62 -4.43 -6.69 -17.72
C ASP A 62 -3.54 -5.46 -17.51
N TYR A 63 -3.04 -4.87 -18.61
CA TYR A 63 -2.26 -3.64 -18.57
C TYR A 63 -3.09 -2.49 -17.96
N ASP A 64 -4.31 -2.28 -18.46
CA ASP A 64 -5.18 -1.21 -18.00
C ASP A 64 -5.56 -1.39 -16.54
N ASP A 65 -5.83 -2.62 -16.10
CA ASP A 65 -6.18 -2.92 -14.71
C ASP A 65 -5.01 -2.63 -13.75
N ILE A 66 -3.78 -2.98 -14.12
CA ILE A 66 -2.58 -2.68 -13.32
C ILE A 66 -2.33 -1.18 -13.26
N VAL A 67 -2.27 -0.50 -14.42
CA VAL A 67 -1.95 0.93 -14.50
C VAL A 67 -3.00 1.77 -13.79
N ASN A 68 -4.28 1.51 -14.04
CA ASN A 68 -5.36 2.24 -13.37
C ASN A 68 -5.38 1.92 -11.87
N GLY A 69 -5.16 0.66 -11.50
CA GLY A 69 -5.07 0.26 -10.10
C GLY A 69 -3.95 0.96 -9.34
N TRP A 70 -2.76 1.09 -9.94
CA TRP A 70 -1.60 1.75 -9.35
C TRP A 70 -1.75 3.27 -9.30
N LYS A 71 -2.26 3.90 -10.36
CA LYS A 71 -2.60 5.34 -10.37
C LYS A 71 -3.61 5.68 -9.28
N ALA A 72 -4.65 4.86 -9.13
CA ALA A 72 -5.64 5.03 -8.07
C ALA A 72 -5.03 4.84 -6.66
N LYS A 73 -4.08 3.90 -6.49
CA LYS A 73 -3.34 3.75 -5.22
C LYS A 73 -2.50 4.98 -4.90
N LEU A 74 -1.78 5.55 -5.88
CA LEU A 74 -1.00 6.77 -5.69
C LEU A 74 -1.86 7.93 -5.20
N VAL A 75 -3.03 8.15 -5.83
CA VAL A 75 -3.98 9.20 -5.41
C VAL A 75 -4.46 9.01 -3.98
N ARG A 76 -4.86 7.79 -3.61
CA ARG A 76 -5.32 7.49 -2.24
C ARG A 76 -4.20 7.60 -1.21
N SER A 77 -2.98 7.24 -1.58
CA SER A 77 -1.83 7.37 -0.68
C SER A 77 -1.39 8.81 -0.49
N SER A 78 -1.44 9.64 -1.55
CA SER A 78 -1.15 11.06 -1.45
C SER A 78 -2.23 11.85 -0.70
N SER A 79 -3.50 11.43 -0.77
CA SER A 79 -4.59 12.02 0.02
C SER A 79 -4.61 11.58 1.49
N GLY A 80 -3.76 10.61 1.87
CA GLY A 80 -3.69 10.05 3.21
C GLY A 80 -4.76 9.00 3.53
N GLU A 81 -5.65 8.69 2.58
CA GLU A 81 -6.69 7.64 2.72
C GLU A 81 -6.10 6.23 2.77
N GLN A 82 -4.95 6.02 2.12
CA GLN A 82 -4.26 4.73 2.09
C GLN A 82 -2.83 4.87 2.61
N ARG A 83 -2.57 4.33 3.80
CA ARG A 83 -1.23 4.30 4.41
C ARG A 83 -0.58 2.92 4.29
N TRP A 84 0.75 2.90 4.30
CA TRP A 84 1.51 1.66 4.48
C TRP A 84 2.20 1.72 5.85
N GLY A 85 1.67 0.97 6.82
CA GLY A 85 2.27 0.82 8.15
C GLY A 85 3.27 -0.34 8.22
N LEU A 86 4.41 -0.13 8.86
CA LEU A 86 5.31 -1.19 9.31
C LEU A 86 5.20 -1.31 10.83
N PHE A 87 4.96 -2.53 11.31
CA PHE A 87 4.85 -2.82 12.73
C PHE A 87 5.85 -3.91 13.12
N ILE A 88 6.66 -3.65 14.13
CA ILE A 88 7.61 -4.60 14.71
C ILE A 88 7.38 -4.60 16.21
N ALA A 89 7.30 -5.78 16.82
CA ALA A 89 7.10 -5.91 18.25
C ALA A 89 7.73 -7.21 18.77
N LYS A 90 8.03 -7.27 20.06
CA LYS A 90 8.55 -8.47 20.73
C LYS A 90 7.57 -8.97 21.78
N LYS A 91 7.47 -10.29 21.87
CA LYS A 91 6.75 -10.96 22.95
C LYS A 91 7.76 -11.43 23.98
N ASN A 92 7.54 -11.04 25.23
CA ASN A 92 8.32 -11.53 26.37
C ASN A 92 7.98 -12.99 26.67
#